data_AF-H6WQC4-F1
#
_entry.id   AF-H6WQC4-F1
#
_cell.length_a   1.000
_cell.length_b   1.000
_cell.length_c   1.000
_cell.angle_alpha   90.00
_cell.angle_beta   90.00
_cell.angle_gamma   90.00
#
_symmetry.space_group_name_H-M   'P 1'
#
loop_
_entity.id
_entity.type
_entity.pdbx_description
1 polymer ?
#
loop_
_entity_poly.entity_id
_entity_poly.type
_entity_poly.pdbx_seq_one_letter_code
_entity_poly.pdbx_strand_id
1 'polypeptide(L)'
;KWSNQNLLKGGSDVDDALIAVVIRNLKLVKGDSKVIIMDANGTRSKSIARLLKKLGVQQPYLVKGGFQSWAKNLRVKELKPETVLTALNEDAEEIFEGIKPTPTFVVGSLLGLSAATYALLEWETTL
;
A
#
# COMPACT_ATOMS: atom_id res chain seq x y z
N LYS A 1 -9.49 25.14 34.26
CA LYS A 1 -9.06 25.28 32.85
C LYS A 1 -9.12 23.89 32.21
N TRP A 2 -10.28 23.51 31.65
CA TRP A 2 -10.47 22.20 31.04
C TRP A 2 -9.83 22.21 29.66
N SER A 3 -8.79 21.39 29.47
CA SER A 3 -8.01 21.33 28.23
C SER A 3 -8.74 20.46 27.20
N ASN A 4 -9.00 21.00 26.01
CA ASN A 4 -9.61 20.33 24.86
C ASN A 4 -8.90 19.04 24.41
N GLN A 5 -7.72 18.74 24.96
CA GLN A 5 -6.97 17.51 24.70
C GLN A 5 -7.71 16.23 25.15
N ASN A 6 -8.58 16.30 26.15
CA ASN A 6 -9.28 15.11 26.64
C ASN A 6 -10.45 14.67 25.74
N LEU A 7 -11.08 15.61 25.02
CA LEU A 7 -12.15 15.32 24.05
C LEU A 7 -11.61 14.60 22.81
N LEU A 8 -10.45 15.03 22.30
CA LEU A 8 -9.80 14.40 21.15
C LEU A 8 -9.25 13.00 21.50
N LYS A 9 -8.77 12.80 22.73
CA LYS A 9 -8.35 11.47 23.23
C LYS A 9 -9.49 10.45 23.21
N GLY A 10 -10.70 10.87 23.60
CA GLY A 10 -11.88 10.01 23.57
C GLY A 10 -12.21 9.53 22.15
N GLY A 11 -12.13 10.41 21.14
CA GLY A 11 -12.36 10.04 19.74
C GLY A 11 -11.34 9.02 19.21
N SER A 12 -10.05 9.27 19.44
CA SER A 12 -9.00 8.33 19.00
C SER A 12 -9.09 6.97 19.70
N ASP A 13 -9.53 6.93 20.95
CA ASP A 13 -9.70 5.68 21.70
C ASP A 13 -10.87 4.84 21.16
N VAL A 14 -11.95 5.49 20.70
CA VAL A 14 -13.08 4.81 20.04
C VAL A 14 -12.67 4.24 18.69
N ASP A 15 -11.93 5.00 17.89
CA ASP A 15 -11.42 4.53 16.59
C ASP A 15 -10.46 3.35 16.76
N ASP A 16 -9.55 3.43 17.73
CA ASP A 16 -8.62 2.33 18.03
C ASP A 16 -9.36 1.08 18.54
N ALA A 17 -10.45 1.25 19.29
CA ALA A 17 -11.32 0.15 19.71
C ALA A 17 -12.07 -0.48 18.53
N LEU A 18 -12.62 0.33 17.63
CA LEU A 18 -13.27 -0.16 16.42
C LEU A 18 -12.29 -0.97 15.56
N ILE A 19 -11.09 -0.44 15.34
CA ILE A 19 -10.03 -1.13 14.58
C ILE A 19 -9.67 -2.46 15.26
N ALA A 20 -9.50 -2.48 16.58
CA ALA A 20 -9.22 -3.70 17.32
C ALA A 20 -10.33 -4.76 17.17
N VAL A 21 -11.59 -4.35 17.19
CA VAL A 21 -12.74 -5.25 16.97
C VAL A 21 -12.74 -5.79 15.54
N VAL A 22 -12.49 -4.94 14.54
CA VAL A 22 -12.40 -5.37 13.13
C VAL A 22 -11.29 -6.41 12.96
N ILE A 23 -10.08 -6.13 13.48
CA ILE A 23 -8.94 -7.05 13.40
C ILE A 23 -9.26 -8.41 14.04
N ARG A 24 -9.86 -8.42 15.25
CA ARG A 24 -10.25 -9.66 15.95
C ARG A 24 -11.26 -10.49 15.15
N ASN A 25 -12.10 -9.84 14.35
CA ASN A 25 -13.16 -10.49 13.56
C ASN A 25 -12.70 -10.92 12.17
N LEU A 26 -11.45 -10.65 11.78
CA LEU A 26 -10.91 -11.17 10.52
C LEU A 26 -10.82 -12.70 10.59
N LYS A 27 -11.23 -13.39 9.51
CA LYS A 27 -11.20 -14.87 9.42
C LYS A 27 -9.83 -15.49 9.69
N LEU A 28 -8.77 -14.73 9.41
CA LEU A 28 -7.37 -15.15 9.59
C LEU A 28 -6.90 -15.05 11.04
N VAL A 29 -7.55 -14.23 11.87
CA VAL A 29 -7.13 -13.99 13.27
C VAL A 29 -7.84 -15.01 14.16
N LYS A 30 -7.15 -16.12 14.42
CA LYS A 30 -7.53 -17.14 15.40
C LYS A 30 -6.82 -16.88 16.72
N GLY A 31 -7.21 -17.59 17.79
CA GLY A 31 -6.73 -17.32 19.15
C GLY A 31 -5.20 -17.35 19.33
N ASP A 32 -4.50 -18.15 18.54
CA ASP A 32 -3.05 -18.33 18.53
C ASP A 32 -2.33 -17.51 17.45
N SER A 33 -3.07 -16.72 16.67
CA SER A 33 -2.51 -15.98 15.54
C SER A 33 -1.62 -14.83 16.01
N LYS A 34 -0.47 -14.69 15.35
CA LYS A 34 0.44 -13.56 15.53
C LYS A 34 -0.11 -12.37 14.77
N VAL A 35 -0.42 -11.30 15.49
CA VAL A 35 -0.92 -10.06 14.89
C VAL A 35 0.11 -8.97 15.12
N ILE A 36 0.71 -8.45 14.04
CA ILE A 36 1.65 -7.33 14.11
C ILE A 36 0.89 -6.06 13.73
N ILE A 37 0.82 -5.10 14.66
CA ILE A 37 0.21 -3.80 14.42
C ILE A 37 1.31 -2.77 14.22
N MET A 38 1.17 -1.97 13.15
CA MET A 38 2.10 -0.92 12.80
C MET A 38 1.35 0.32 12.37
N ASP A 39 1.76 1.46 12.93
CA ASP A 39 1.34 2.81 12.55
C ASP A 39 2.59 3.63 12.19
N ALA A 40 2.43 4.94 11.95
CA ALA A 40 3.55 5.79 11.54
C ALA A 40 4.69 5.84 12.56
N ASN A 41 4.38 5.98 13.85
CA ASN A 41 5.36 6.32 14.91
C ASN A 41 5.32 5.43 16.16
N GLY A 42 4.44 4.42 16.24
CA GLY A 42 4.33 3.48 17.37
C GLY A 42 3.29 3.86 18.43
N THR A 43 2.57 4.98 18.29
CA THR A 43 1.68 5.49 19.34
C THR A 43 0.30 4.82 19.34
N ARG A 44 -0.38 4.81 18.19
CA ARG A 44 -1.70 4.18 18.03
C ARG A 44 -1.62 2.66 18.04
N SER A 45 -0.57 2.11 17.42
CA SER A 45 -0.33 0.66 17.39
C SER A 45 -0.25 0.07 18.81
N LYS A 46 0.31 0.82 19.76
CA LYS A 46 0.35 0.44 21.19
C LYS A 46 -1.03 0.40 21.84
N SER A 47 -1.91 1.35 21.53
CA SER A 47 -3.28 1.39 22.05
C SER A 47 -4.09 0.20 21.51
N ILE A 48 -4.07 0.01 20.19
CA ILE A 48 -4.75 -1.09 19.50
C ILE A 48 -4.25 -2.45 20.00
N ALA A 49 -2.95 -2.65 20.17
CA ALA A 49 -2.38 -3.90 20.69
C ALA A 49 -2.90 -4.25 22.10
N ARG A 50 -3.08 -3.23 22.97
CA ARG A 50 -3.67 -3.44 24.31
C ARG A 50 -5.14 -3.82 24.22
N LEU A 51 -5.90 -3.19 23.32
CA LEU A 51 -7.32 -3.50 23.11
C LEU A 51 -7.49 -4.91 22.54
N LEU A 52 -6.67 -5.32 21.57
CA LEU A 52 -6.66 -6.69 21.06
C LEU A 52 -6.36 -7.72 22.14
N LYS A 53 -5.43 -7.41 23.07
CA LYS A 53 -5.14 -8.28 24.21
C LYS A 53 -6.36 -8.41 25.15
N LYS A 54 -7.11 -7.32 25.38
CA LYS A 54 -8.38 -7.35 26.14
C LYS A 54 -9.48 -8.14 25.42
N LEU A 55 -9.47 -8.14 24.08
CA LEU A 55 -10.42 -8.89 23.24
C LEU A 55 -10.06 -10.38 23.05
N GLY A 56 -8.99 -10.85 23.69
CA GLY A 56 -8.61 -12.27 23.72
C GLY A 56 -7.58 -12.70 22.66
N VAL A 57 -6.99 -11.77 21.91
CA VAL A 57 -5.86 -12.10 21.02
C VAL A 57 -4.61 -12.35 21.87
N GLN A 58 -4.02 -13.55 21.77
CA GLN A 58 -2.91 -13.94 22.64
C GLN A 58 -1.59 -13.22 22.29
N GLN A 59 -1.33 -13.03 21.00
CA GLN A 59 -0.03 -12.58 20.49
C GLN A 59 -0.11 -11.28 19.64
N PRO A 60 -0.60 -10.15 20.19
CA PRO A 60 -0.48 -8.85 19.54
C PRO A 60 0.92 -8.26 19.76
N TYR A 61 1.64 -8.01 18.67
CA TYR A 61 2.96 -7.38 18.64
C TYR A 61 2.88 -6.00 18.00
N LEU A 62 3.82 -5.13 18.36
CA LEU A 62 3.93 -3.80 17.79
C LEU A 62 5.32 -3.56 17.24
N VAL A 63 5.42 -2.74 16.20
CA VAL A 63 6.70 -2.27 15.66
C VAL A 63 7.16 -1.06 16.46
N LYS A 64 8.32 -1.18 17.12
CA LYS A 64 8.85 -0.10 17.97
C LYS A 64 9.19 1.13 17.12
N GLY A 65 8.53 2.26 17.44
CA GLY A 65 8.68 3.51 16.69
C GLY A 65 7.95 3.53 15.34
N GLY A 66 7.08 2.54 15.11
CA GLY A 66 6.26 2.45 13.90
C GLY A 66 7.06 2.25 12.62
N PHE A 67 6.39 2.51 11.50
CA PHE A 67 6.97 2.40 10.17
C PHE A 67 8.18 3.32 10.00
N GLN A 68 8.15 4.54 10.57
CA GLN A 68 9.26 5.49 10.41
C GLN A 68 10.58 4.96 11.00
N SER A 69 10.53 4.34 12.18
CA SER A 69 11.72 3.73 12.78
C SER A 69 12.14 2.46 12.05
N TRP A 70 11.20 1.69 11.53
CA TRP A 70 11.52 0.51 10.73
C TRP A 70 12.17 0.88 9.39
N ALA A 71 11.60 1.83 8.66
CA ALA A 71 12.08 2.30 7.36
C ALA A 71 13.52 2.84 7.43
N LYS A 72 13.87 3.57 8.49
CA LYS A 72 15.26 4.05 8.72
C LYS A 72 16.27 2.92 8.89
N ASN A 73 15.83 1.74 9.31
CA ASN A 73 16.67 0.57 9.52
C ASN A 73 16.59 -0.43 8.37
N LEU A 74 15.88 -0.09 7.28
CA LEU A 74 15.95 -0.86 6.05
C LEU A 74 17.33 -0.66 5.44
N ARG A 75 18.19 -1.65 5.66
CA ARG A 75 19.31 -1.89 4.76
C ARG A 75 18.70 -2.42 3.47
N VAL A 76 18.18 -1.52 2.64
CA VAL A 76 17.83 -1.86 1.26
C VAL A 76 19.11 -2.47 0.70
N LYS A 77 19.06 -3.77 0.38
CA LYS A 77 20.07 -4.36 -0.49
C LYS A 77 20.01 -3.50 -1.74
N GLU A 78 20.98 -2.62 -1.93
CA GLU A 78 21.16 -1.93 -3.20
C GLU A 78 21.24 -3.05 -4.24
N LEU A 79 20.15 -3.21 -5.00
CA LEU A 79 20.17 -4.01 -6.20
C LEU A 79 21.24 -3.35 -7.05
N LYS A 80 22.32 -4.09 -7.30
CA LYS A 80 23.40 -3.59 -8.13
C LYS A 80 22.78 -3.08 -9.45
N PRO A 81 23.06 -1.83 -9.86
CA PRO A 81 22.39 -1.22 -11.00
C PRO A 81 22.60 -2.04 -12.28
N GLU A 82 23.72 -2.76 -12.39
CA GLU A 82 23.97 -3.73 -13.45
C GLU A 82 22.87 -4.79 -13.64
N THR A 83 22.14 -5.22 -12.59
CA THR A 83 21.07 -6.23 -12.70
C THR A 83 19.74 -5.62 -13.14
N VAL A 84 19.46 -4.36 -12.79
CA VAL A 84 18.21 -3.68 -13.17
C VAL A 84 18.23 -3.30 -14.65
N LEU A 85 19.38 -2.84 -15.16
CA LEU A 85 19.51 -2.47 -16.57
C LEU A 85 19.46 -3.69 -17.50
N THR A 86 20.00 -4.84 -17.09
CA THR A 86 19.89 -6.08 -17.87
C THR A 86 18.46 -6.62 -17.88
N ALA A 87 17.78 -6.64 -16.73
CA ALA A 87 16.38 -7.07 -16.66
C ALA A 87 15.45 -6.18 -17.50
N LEU A 88 15.63 -4.85 -17.46
CA LEU A 88 14.86 -3.94 -18.29
C LEU A 88 15.15 -4.09 -19.79
N ASN A 89 16.38 -4.44 -20.17
CA ASN A 89 16.72 -4.66 -21.57
C ASN A 89 16.15 -5.99 -22.09
N GLU A 90 16.18 -7.04 -21.27
CA GLU A 90 15.57 -8.35 -21.59
C GLU A 90 14.05 -8.23 -21.75
N ASP A 91 13.37 -7.59 -20.80
CA ASP A 91 11.91 -7.35 -20.87
C ASP A 91 11.54 -6.48 -22.09
N ALA A 92 12.36 -5.49 -22.44
CA ALA A 92 12.13 -4.65 -23.61
C ALA A 92 12.32 -5.45 -24.92
N GLU A 93 13.39 -6.25 -25.02
CA GLU A 93 13.65 -7.12 -26.17
C GLU A 93 12.52 -8.16 -26.36
N GLU A 94 11.99 -8.75 -25.29
CA GLU A 94 10.84 -9.66 -25.36
C GLU A 94 9.58 -8.96 -25.89
N ILE A 95 9.31 -7.73 -25.45
CA ILE A 95 8.19 -6.93 -25.97
C ILE A 95 8.40 -6.63 -27.47
N PHE A 96 9.63 -6.30 -27.89
CA PHE A 96 9.93 -6.03 -29.30
C PHE A 96 9.86 -7.30 -30.17
N GLU A 97 10.24 -8.48 -29.65
CA GLU A 97 10.11 -9.75 -30.37
C GLU A 97 8.66 -10.22 -30.50
N GLY A 98 7.83 -9.97 -29.47
CA GLY A 98 6.40 -10.24 -29.50
C GLY A 98 5.64 -9.37 -30.50
N ILE A 99 6.14 -8.16 -30.78
CA ILE A 99 5.59 -7.23 -31.76
C ILE A 99 6.33 -7.42 -33.10
N LYS A 100 6.04 -8.52 -33.82
CA LYS A 100 6.44 -8.61 -35.25
C LYS A 100 5.66 -7.54 -36.02
N PRO A 101 6.32 -6.51 -36.62
CA PRO A 101 5.63 -5.42 -37.29
C PRO A 101 4.98 -5.94 -38.58
N THR A 102 3.78 -6.49 -38.44
CA THR A 102 2.94 -6.84 -39.58
C THR A 102 2.33 -5.54 -40.08
N PRO A 103 2.27 -5.29 -41.41
CA PRO A 103 1.72 -4.04 -41.95
C PRO A 103 0.35 -3.64 -41.37
N THR A 104 -0.48 -4.63 -41.02
CA THR A 104 -1.79 -4.44 -40.37
C THR A 104 -1.70 -3.93 -38.93
N PHE A 105 -0.70 -4.36 -38.16
CA PHE A 105 -0.48 -3.93 -36.77
C PHE A 105 -0.07 -2.46 -36.72
N VAL A 106 0.80 -2.03 -37.64
CA VAL A 106 1.25 -0.63 -37.74
C VAL A 106 0.08 0.29 -38.11
N VAL A 107 -0.70 -0.09 -39.13
CA VAL A 107 -1.89 0.66 -39.55
C VAL A 107 -2.94 0.71 -38.44
N GLY A 108 -3.20 -0.41 -37.77
CA GLY A 108 -4.15 -0.47 -36.65
C GLY A 108 -3.74 0.40 -35.47
N SER A 109 -2.44 0.41 -35.11
CA SER A 109 -1.91 1.21 -34.01
C SER A 109 -1.98 2.70 -34.30
N LEU A 110 -1.67 3.11 -35.53
CA LEU A 110 -1.77 4.51 -35.95
C LEU A 110 -3.22 5.00 -35.90
N LEU A 111 -4.15 4.20 -36.45
CA LEU A 111 -5.59 4.52 -36.43
C LEU A 111 -6.12 4.62 -34.99
N GLY A 112 -5.73 3.68 -34.12
CA GLY A 112 -6.12 3.67 -32.71
C GLY A 112 -5.62 4.90 -31.94
N LEU A 113 -4.37 5.30 -32.14
CA LEU A 113 -3.82 6.52 -31.54
C LEU A 113 -4.56 7.77 -32.05
N SER A 114 -4.82 7.88 -33.35
CA SER A 114 -5.59 9.02 -33.87
C SER A 114 -7.02 9.09 -33.33
N ALA A 115 -7.68 7.95 -33.15
CA ALA A 115 -9.02 7.89 -32.54
C ALA A 115 -9.00 8.30 -31.06
N ALA A 116 -8.00 7.86 -30.31
CA ALA A 116 -7.82 8.24 -28.90
C ALA A 116 -7.54 9.74 -28.76
N THR A 117 -6.66 10.30 -29.60
CA THR A 117 -6.36 11.74 -29.62
C THR A 117 -7.60 12.56 -29.99
N TYR A 118 -8.38 12.10 -30.97
CA TYR A 118 -9.63 12.76 -31.35
C TYR A 118 -10.66 12.74 -30.20
N ALA A 119 -10.85 11.58 -29.55
CA ALA A 119 -11.77 11.47 -28.42
C ALA A 119 -11.33 12.33 -27.22
N LEU A 120 -10.01 12.46 -26.98
CA LEU A 120 -9.47 13.32 -25.93
C LEU A 120 -9.72 14.80 -26.22
N LEU A 121 -9.49 15.24 -27.47
CA LEU A 121 -9.76 16.61 -27.91
C LEU A 121 -11.26 16.95 -27.81
N GLU A 122 -12.13 16.05 -28.26
CA GLU A 122 -13.58 16.24 -28.17
C GLU A 122 -14.07 16.29 -26.72
N TRP A 123 -13.48 15.50 -25.81
CA TRP A 123 -13.79 15.58 -24.38
C TRP A 123 -13.49 16.99 -23.85
N GLU A 124 -12.31 17.54 -24.16
CA GLU A 124 -11.90 18.85 -23.64
C GLU A 124 -12.77 20.00 -24.16
N THR A 125 -13.28 19.92 -25.39
CA THR A 125 -14.11 20.96 -25.99
C THR A 125 -15.59 20.90 -25.62
N THR A 126 -16.07 19.76 -25.10
CA THR A 126 -17.49 19.55 -24.74
C THR A 126 -17.79 19.71 -23.24
N LEU A 127 -16.77 19.95 -22.40
CA LEU A 127 -16.89 20.39 -21.00
C LEU A 127 -16.91 21.92 -20.88
#